data_AF-A0A0W0F011-F1
#
_entry.id   AF-A0A0W0F011-F1
#
_cell.length_a   1.000
_cell.length_b   1.000
_cell.length_c   1.000
_cell.angle_alpha   90.00
_cell.angle_beta   90.00
_cell.angle_gamma   90.00
#
_symmetry.space_group_name_H-M   'P 1'
#
loop_
_entity.id
_entity.type
_entity.pdbx_description
1 polymer ?
#
loop_
_entity_poly.entity_id
_entity_poly.type
_entity_poly.pdbx_seq_one_letter_code
_entity_poly.pdbx_strand_id
1 'polypeptide(L)' 'MASLFSPFRRSYNYMYRSAHEYPAIFYSVVLGCLGPILVVTVPPIRERLGYTRRGEEIPTSYPLARRARRPVQGYDDE' A
#
# COMPACT_ATOMS: atom_id res chain seq x y z
N MET A 1 -33.33 -12.31 16.03
CA MET A 1 -32.06 -11.56 16.02
C MET A 1 -30.84 -12.36 16.51
N ALA A 2 -30.98 -13.45 17.29
CA ALA A 2 -29.82 -14.19 17.83
C ALA A 2 -29.18 -15.25 16.89
N SER A 3 -29.82 -15.64 15.78
CA SER A 3 -29.32 -16.73 14.92
C SER A 3 -28.22 -16.32 13.94
N LEU A 4 -28.08 -15.04 13.63
CA LEU A 4 -27.10 -14.53 12.67
C LEU A 4 -25.64 -14.74 13.11
N PHE A 5 -25.37 -14.77 14.42
CA PHE A 5 -24.02 -14.97 14.96
C PHE A 5 -23.79 -16.40 15.49
N SER A 6 -24.76 -17.29 15.32
CA SER A 6 -24.64 -18.70 15.74
C SER A 6 -23.45 -19.47 15.13
N PRO A 7 -23.06 -19.27 13.84
CA PRO A 7 -21.91 -20.01 13.29
C PRO A 7 -20.56 -19.53 13.83
N PHE A 8 -20.47 -18.31 14.38
CA PHE A 8 -19.24 -17.76 14.94
C PHE A 8 -19.01 -18.11 16.42
N ARG A 9 -19.97 -18.80 17.05
CA ARG A 9 -19.97 -19.04 18.51
C ARG A 9 -18.79 -19.88 19.01
N ARG A 10 -18.16 -20.65 18.13
CA ARG A 10 -16.97 -21.49 18.44
C ARG A 10 -15.71 -21.07 17.68
N SER A 11 -15.72 -19.94 16.96
CA SER A 11 -14.58 -19.53 16.12
C SER A 11 -13.29 -19.37 16.92
N TYR A 12 -13.35 -18.84 18.14
CA TYR A 12 -12.16 -18.70 18.99
C TYR A 12 -11.49 -20.04 19.32
N ASN A 13 -12.27 -21.02 19.78
CA ASN A 13 -11.75 -22.37 20.09
C ASN A 13 -11.24 -23.08 18.83
N TYR A 14 -11.89 -22.85 17.68
CA TYR A 14 -11.44 -23.39 16.40
C TYR A 14 -10.10 -22.79 15.95
N MET A 15 -9.93 -21.47 16.07
CA MET A 15 -8.66 -20.79 15.76
C MET A 15 -7.55 -21.23 16.71
N TYR A 16 -7.84 -21.32 18.02
CA TYR A 16 -6.89 -21.81 19.02
C TYR A 16 -6.41 -23.23 18.69
N ARG A 17 -7.33 -24.13 18.38
CA ARG A 17 -7.00 -25.51 18.00
C ARG A 17 -6.20 -25.56 16.70
N SER A 18 -6.61 -24.79 15.69
CA SER A 18 -5.92 -24.73 14.39
C SER A 18 -4.49 -24.22 14.51
N ALA A 19 -4.22 -23.29 15.43
CA ALA A 19 -2.88 -22.80 15.70
C ALA A 19 -1.94 -23.87 16.31
N HIS A 20 -2.48 -24.81 17.10
CA HIS A 20 -1.70 -25.87 17.76
C HIS A 20 -1.59 -27.15 16.90
N GLU A 21 -2.69 -27.58 16.28
CA GLU A 21 -2.74 -28.83 15.49
C GLU A 21 -2.18 -28.64 14.07
N TYR A 22 -2.38 -27.46 13.46
CA TYR A 22 -1.99 -27.17 12.08
C TYR A 22 -1.29 -25.81 11.95
N PRO A 23 -0.15 -25.60 12.64
CA PRO A 23 0.48 -24.29 12.74
C PRO A 23 0.85 -23.70 11.38
N ALA A 24 1.41 -24.50 10.47
CA ALA A 24 1.84 -24.01 9.16
C ALA A 24 0.68 -23.44 8.32
N ILE A 25 -0.46 -24.11 8.32
CA ILE A 25 -1.66 -23.67 7.58
C ILE A 25 -2.26 -22.44 8.25
N PHE A 26 -2.36 -22.46 9.58
CA PHE A 26 -2.95 -21.34 10.31
C PHE A 26 -2.15 -20.05 10.11
N TYR A 27 -0.83 -20.07 10.34
CA TYR A 27 0.00 -18.88 10.24
C TYR A 27 0.20 -18.40 8.79
N SER A 28 0.22 -19.30 7.79
CA SER A 28 0.28 -18.88 6.39
C SER A 28 -0.96 -18.08 5.98
N VAL A 29 -2.15 -18.50 6.38
CA VAL A 29 -3.40 -17.74 6.13
C VAL A 29 -3.39 -16.42 6.88
N VAL A 30 -3.01 -16.41 8.16
CA VAL A 30 -2.93 -15.18 8.96
C VAL A 30 -1.98 -14.16 8.32
N LEU A 31 -0.76 -14.57 7.98
CA LEU A 31 0.22 -13.69 7.34
C LEU A 31 -0.23 -13.25 5.93
N GLY A 32 -0.85 -14.16 5.17
CA GLY A 32 -1.42 -13.86 3.86
C GLY A 32 -2.51 -12.78 3.92
N CYS A 33 -3.38 -12.83 4.93
CA CYS A 33 -4.40 -11.80 5.17
C CYS A 33 -3.81 -10.51 5.73
N LEU A 34 -2.76 -10.59 6.55
CA LEU A 34 -2.14 -9.44 7.20
C LEU A 34 -1.47 -8.51 6.17
N GLY A 35 -0.92 -9.05 5.08
CA GLY A 35 -0.33 -8.25 3.99
C GLY A 35 -1.28 -7.21 3.39
N PRO A 36 -2.43 -7.60 2.78
CA PRO A 36 -3.41 -6.67 2.24
C PRO A 36 -3.94 -5.67 3.28
N ILE A 37 -4.16 -6.12 4.52
CA ILE A 37 -4.60 -5.25 5.62
C ILE A 37 -3.57 -4.14 5.86
N LEU A 38 -2.28 -4.48 5.93
CA LEU A 38 -1.21 -3.49 6.11
C LEU A 38 -1.12 -2.54 4.91
N VAL A 39 -1.27 -3.03 3.68
CA VAL A 39 -1.26 -2.18 2.48
C VAL A 39 -2.35 -1.10 2.52
N VAL A 40 -3.50 -1.41 3.10
CA VAL A 40 -4.61 -0.44 3.23
C VAL A 40 -4.46 0.46 4.46
N THR A 41 -4.00 -0.09 5.58
CA THR A 41 -4.00 0.63 6.87
C THR A 41 -2.74 1.45 7.12
N VAL A 42 -1.57 0.99 6.68
CA VAL A 42 -0.28 1.64 6.97
C VAL A 42 -0.09 2.95 6.20
N PRO A 43 -0.40 3.08 4.89
CA PRO A 43 -0.20 4.33 4.17
C PRO A 43 -0.89 5.57 4.77
N PRO A 44 -2.19 5.54 5.15
CA PRO A 44 -2.82 6.71 5.74
C PRO A 44 -2.26 7.06 7.13
N ILE A 45 -1.84 6.07 7.92
CA ILE A 45 -1.17 6.31 9.21
C ILE A 45 0.17 7.00 8.97
N ARG A 46 0.94 6.51 8.00
CA ARG A 46 2.24 7.05 7.64
C ARG A 46 2.15 8.48 7.10
N GLU A 47 1.14 8.80 6.30
CA GLU A 47 0.87 10.16 5.81
C GLU A 47 0.56 11.13 6.97
N ARG A 48 -0.21 10.68 7.98
CA ARG A 48 -0.49 11.49 9.19
C ARG A 48 0.75 11.74 10.05
N LEU A 49 1.75 10.87 9.99
CA LEU A 49 3.03 11.02 10.69
C LEU A 49 4.02 11.92 9.94
N GLY A 50 3.58 12.60 8.87
CA GLY A 50 4.40 13.56 8.12
C GLY A 50 5.29 12.94 7.04
N TYR A 51 5.15 11.64 6.77
CA TYR A 51 5.85 11.01 5.66
C TYR A 51 5.06 11.20 4.36
N THR A 52 5.59 12.03 3.47
CA THR A 52 5.02 12.27 2.15
C THR A 52 5.21 11.05 1.25
N ARG A 53 4.10 10.47 0.78
CA ARG A 53 4.07 9.21 0.02
C ARG A 53 4.83 9.26 -1.31
N ARG A 54 4.94 10.44 -1.92
CA ARG A 54 5.66 10.65 -3.18
C ARG A 54 6.87 11.52 -2.86
N GLY A 55 8.06 10.96 -3.04
CA GLY A 55 9.17 11.79 -3.49
C GLY A 55 8.81 12.40 -4.85
N GLU A 56 9.45 13.50 -5.22
CA GLU A 56 9.31 14.09 -6.57
C GLU A 56 9.48 12.98 -7.63
N GLU A 57 8.60 12.96 -8.64
CA GLU A 57 8.70 11.95 -9.69
C GLU A 57 10.01 12.12 -10.46
N ILE A 58 10.79 11.04 -10.57
CA ILE A 58 12.05 11.07 -11.31
C ILE A 58 11.69 11.32 -12.79
N PRO A 59 12.31 12.33 -13.44
CA PRO A 59 12.03 12.61 -14.83
C PRO A 59 12.50 11.43 -15.69
N THR A 60 11.57 10.81 -16.39
CA THR A 60 11.83 9.72 -17.35
C THR A 60 12.26 10.26 -18.72
N SER A 61 12.00 11.53 -18.98
CA SER A 61 12.34 12.22 -20.23
C SER A 61 12.94 13.59 -19.95
N TYR A 62 13.55 14.19 -20.98
CA TYR A 62 14.03 15.56 -20.89
C TYR A 62 12.89 16.51 -20.46
N PRO A 63 13.06 17.31 -19.40
CA PRO A 63 12.01 18.19 -18.90
C PRO A 63 11.81 19.37 -19.85
N LEU A 64 10.90 19.20 -20.80
CA LEU A 64 10.51 20.27 -21.72
C LEU A 64 9.66 21.31 -20.98
N ALA A 65 10.12 22.55 -20.98
CA ALA A 65 9.36 23.65 -20.43
C ALA A 65 8.07 23.87 -21.24
N ARG A 66 6.92 23.94 -20.56
CA ARG A 66 5.62 24.29 -21.17
C ARG A 66 5.53 25.80 -21.43
N ARG A 67 6.40 26.32 -22.29
CA ARG A 67 6.42 27.73 -22.71
C ARG A 67 6.54 27.86 -24.21
N ALA A 68 6.02 28.96 -24.76
CA ALA A 68 6.23 29.31 -26.16
C ALA A 68 7.73 29.53 -26.44
N ARG A 69 8.14 29.27 -27.69
CA ARG A 69 9.51 29.53 -28.13
C ARG A 69 9.82 31.01 -28.00
N ARG A 70 10.99 31.31 -27.44
CA ARG A 70 11.53 32.67 -27.36
C ARG A 70 12.71 32.76 -28.33
N PRO A 71 12.78 33.79 -29.20
CA PRO A 71 13.97 33.99 -30.02
C PRO A 71 15.19 34.19 -29.12
N VAL A 72 16.28 33.52 -29.46
CA VAL A 72 17.59 33.61 -28.79
C VAL A 72 18.59 34.19 -29.78
N GLN A 73 19.62 34.88 -29.28
CA GLN A 73 20.68 35.50 -30.07
C GLN A 73 22.03 35.07 -29.48
N GLY A 74 23.09 35.00 -30.30
CA GLY A 74 24.48 34.88 -29.81
C GLY A 74 25.30 33.70 -30.33
N TYR A 75 24.73 32.82 -31.15
CA TYR A 75 25.44 31.72 -31.83
C TYR A 75 25.01 31.62 -33.29
N ASP A 76 24.73 32.77 -33.92
CA ASP A 76 24.37 32.83 -35.34
C ASP A 76 25.66 32.68 -36.16
N ASP A 77 25.65 31.80 -37.16
CA ASP A 77 26.76 31.60 -38.10
C ASP A 77 26.81 32.83 -39.04
N GLU A 78 27.95 33.52 -39.14
CA GLU A 78 28.12 34.71 -40.01
C GLU A 78 27.70 34.48 -41.47
#